data_AF-A0A7V9B5R5-F1
#
_entry.id   AF-A0A7V9B5R5-F1
#
_cell.length_a   1.000
_cell.length_b   1.000
_cell.length_c   1.000
_cell.angle_alpha   90.00
_cell.angle_beta   90.00
_cell.angle_gamma   90.00
#
_symmetry.space_group_name_H-M   'P 1'
#
loop_
_entity.id
_entity.type
_entity.pdbx_description
1 polymer ?
#
loop_
_entity_poly.entity_id
_entity_poly.type
_entity_poly.pdbx_seq_one_letter_code
_entity_poly.pdbx_strand_id
1 'polypeptide(L)'
;MEITQHELHSLVADVDDVHQESMRTLGEELEEVHFGETGRKLSLARRRFLKQAGAGAALVGVGANMTWLMGRAAAQEDVPDIGAAQFAAGVELAAVGAYEAAAGRGLLDEATIALATVFLGHHQAHAATFNGLLSQVGAEENNTANEDLLAQFGPMIEEAADVPALLEIALTLEEAAASTYYAALGVLTLPDAALAVAQILPVEAQHATVLATALGKPIDDRNPPFITEGLALPLG
;
A
#
# COMPACT_ATOMS: atom_id res chain seq x y z
N MET A 1 -2.85 -28.56 -1.80
CA MET A 1 -3.66 -28.74 -3.03
C MET A 1 -3.11 -27.73 -4.01
N GLU A 2 -2.58 -28.17 -5.14
CA GLU A 2 -2.08 -27.24 -6.17
C GLU A 2 -3.28 -26.60 -6.87
N ILE A 3 -3.23 -25.27 -7.03
CA ILE A 3 -4.24 -24.52 -7.78
C ILE A 3 -4.07 -24.80 -9.27
N THR A 4 -5.18 -24.89 -10.01
CA THR A 4 -5.12 -24.99 -11.47
C THR A 4 -4.86 -23.62 -12.11
N GLN A 5 -4.30 -23.58 -13.32
CA GLN A 5 -4.13 -22.32 -14.06
C GLN A 5 -5.45 -21.55 -14.26
N HIS A 6 -6.55 -22.28 -14.48
CA HIS A 6 -7.87 -21.67 -14.62
C HIS A 6 -8.34 -20.99 -13.32
N GLU A 7 -8.14 -21.66 -12.18
CA GLU A 7 -8.47 -21.08 -10.87
C GLU A 7 -7.57 -19.87 -10.57
N LEU A 8 -6.27 -19.93 -10.89
CA LEU A 8 -5.36 -18.80 -10.71
C LEU A 8 -5.79 -17.60 -11.55
N HIS A 9 -6.13 -17.81 -12.82
CA HIS A 9 -6.65 -16.76 -13.69
C HIS A 9 -7.95 -16.15 -13.14
N SER A 10 -8.86 -16.98 -12.62
CA SER A 10 -10.10 -16.47 -12.01
C SER A 10 -9.82 -15.59 -10.80
N LEU A 11 -8.90 -16.01 -9.92
CA LEU A 11 -8.52 -15.21 -8.75
C LEU A 11 -7.89 -13.87 -9.16
N VAL A 12 -7.00 -13.87 -10.15
CA VAL A 12 -6.38 -12.64 -10.66
C VAL A 12 -7.43 -11.71 -11.27
N ALA A 13 -8.39 -12.26 -12.02
CA ALA A 13 -9.48 -11.46 -12.61
C ALA A 13 -10.38 -10.83 -11.54
N ASP A 14 -10.72 -11.58 -10.48
CA ASP A 14 -11.51 -11.05 -9.36
C ASP A 14 -10.79 -9.88 -8.66
N VAL A 15 -9.46 -9.95 -8.52
CA VAL A 15 -8.64 -8.88 -7.95
C VAL A 15 -8.54 -7.68 -8.89
N ASP A 16 -8.37 -7.88 -10.20
CA ASP A 16 -8.40 -6.80 -11.20
C ASP A 16 -9.75 -6.08 -11.17
N ASP A 17 -10.87 -6.80 -11.15
CA ASP A 17 -12.21 -6.19 -11.06
C ASP A 17 -12.35 -5.28 -9.82
N VAL A 18 -11.86 -5.72 -8.65
CA VAL A 18 -11.85 -4.91 -7.43
C VAL A 18 -10.95 -3.69 -7.59
N HIS A 19 -9.72 -3.87 -8.08
CA HIS A 19 -8.78 -2.79 -8.29
C HIS A 19 -9.33 -1.73 -9.27
N GLN A 20 -9.86 -2.16 -10.42
CA GLN A 20 -10.43 -1.24 -11.41
C GLN A 20 -11.58 -0.43 -10.82
N GLU A 21 -12.47 -1.06 -10.05
CA GLU A 21 -13.57 -0.36 -9.42
C GLU A 21 -13.08 0.64 -8.36
N SER A 22 -12.15 0.25 -7.49
CA SER A 22 -11.52 1.15 -6.52
C SER A 22 -10.87 2.35 -7.21
N MET A 23 -10.02 2.11 -8.22
CA MET A 23 -9.34 3.18 -8.93
C MET A 23 -10.31 4.08 -9.72
N ARG A 24 -11.42 3.54 -10.22
CA ARG A 24 -12.45 4.30 -10.92
C ARG A 24 -13.22 5.22 -9.97
N THR A 25 -13.54 4.78 -8.75
CA THR A 25 -14.33 5.58 -7.79
C THR A 25 -13.50 6.56 -6.98
N LEU A 26 -12.17 6.40 -6.93
CA LEU A 26 -11.29 7.25 -6.13
C LEU A 26 -11.51 8.75 -6.33
N GLY A 27 -11.64 9.21 -7.58
CA GLY A 27 -11.88 10.64 -7.87
C GLY A 27 -13.20 11.16 -7.28
N GLU A 28 -14.27 10.38 -7.39
CA GLU A 28 -15.58 10.71 -6.84
C GLU A 28 -15.57 10.67 -5.30
N GLU A 29 -14.87 9.70 -4.71
CA GLU A 29 -14.72 9.59 -3.26
C GLU A 29 -13.86 10.72 -2.68
N LEU A 30 -12.80 11.13 -3.38
CA LEU A 30 -12.02 12.33 -3.02
C LEU A 30 -12.90 13.58 -3.06
N GLU A 31 -13.76 13.74 -4.08
CA GLU A 31 -14.71 14.85 -4.15
C GLU A 31 -15.70 14.86 -2.98
N GLU A 32 -16.24 13.70 -2.59
CA GLU A 32 -17.14 13.55 -1.44
C GLU A 32 -16.44 13.87 -0.10
N VAL A 33 -15.16 13.55 0.03
CA VAL A 33 -14.33 13.92 1.20
C VAL A 33 -14.12 15.44 1.29
N HIS A 34 -13.99 16.15 0.16
CA HIS A 34 -13.80 17.60 0.14
C HIS A 34 -15.09 18.41 0.26
N PHE A 35 -16.08 18.06 -0.55
CA PHE A 35 -17.26 18.89 -0.81
C PHE A 35 -18.58 18.23 -0.40
N GLY A 36 -18.54 16.94 -0.09
CA GLY A 36 -19.69 16.12 0.25
C GLY A 36 -20.16 16.24 1.70
N GLU A 37 -21.15 15.41 2.04
CA GLU A 37 -21.69 15.36 3.40
C GLU A 37 -20.63 14.87 4.39
N THR A 38 -19.75 13.98 3.94
CA THR A 38 -18.62 13.42 4.70
C THR A 38 -17.62 14.50 5.09
N GLY A 39 -17.14 15.31 4.14
CA GLY A 39 -16.25 16.44 4.42
C GLY A 39 -16.86 17.46 5.39
N ARG A 40 -18.15 17.73 5.22
CA ARG A 40 -18.88 18.64 6.12
C ARG A 40 -18.98 18.10 7.54
N LYS A 41 -19.25 16.80 7.71
CA LYS A 41 -19.27 16.12 9.02
C LYS A 41 -17.89 16.12 9.68
N LEU A 42 -16.83 15.80 8.94
CA LEU A 42 -15.44 15.81 9.44
C LEU A 42 -15.02 17.21 9.90
N SER A 43 -15.33 18.25 9.11
CA SER A 43 -15.07 19.65 9.46
C SER A 43 -15.81 20.08 10.73
N LEU A 44 -17.08 19.68 10.89
CA LEU A 44 -17.86 19.97 12.09
C LEU A 44 -17.33 19.22 13.32
N ALA A 45 -16.94 17.95 13.18
CA ALA A 45 -16.34 17.15 14.25
C ALA A 45 -15.02 17.77 14.71
N ARG A 46 -14.13 18.16 13.79
CA ARG A 46 -12.86 18.85 14.09
C ARG A 46 -13.09 20.17 14.84
N ARG A 47 -14.04 20.99 14.36
CA ARG A 47 -14.41 22.26 15.04
C ARG A 47 -14.96 22.02 16.44
N ARG A 48 -15.73 20.95 16.65
CA ARG A 48 -16.28 20.59 17.97
C ARG A 48 -15.20 20.09 18.91
N PHE A 49 -14.30 19.21 18.44
CA PHE A 49 -13.16 18.72 19.21
C PHE A 49 -12.25 19.87 19.65
N LEU A 50 -11.85 20.77 18.75
CA LEU A 50 -11.02 21.93 19.10
C LEU A 50 -11.69 22.87 20.11
N LYS A 51 -13.01 23.08 19.98
CA LYS A 51 -13.78 23.87 20.96
C LYS A 51 -13.90 23.20 22.32
N GLN A 52 -13.91 21.87 22.38
CA GLN A 52 -14.01 21.11 23.63
C GLN A 52 -12.64 20.89 24.29
N ALA A 53 -11.57 20.73 23.50
CA ALA A 53 -10.20 20.61 24.00
C ALA A 53 -9.70 21.90 24.68
N GLY A 54 -10.22 23.07 24.29
CA GLY A 54 -9.96 24.34 24.99
C GLY A 54 -10.55 24.45 26.40
N ALA A 55 -11.37 23.49 26.85
CA ALA A 55 -12.06 23.52 28.15
C ALA A 55 -11.69 22.37 29.10
N GLY A 56 -10.79 21.46 28.73
CA GLY A 56 -10.47 20.30 29.56
C GLY A 56 -9.26 19.53 29.06
N ALA A 57 -8.07 20.08 29.25
CA ALA A 57 -6.82 19.34 29.05
C ALA A 57 -6.61 18.37 30.23
N ALA A 58 -7.28 17.23 30.22
CA ALA A 58 -6.95 16.10 31.07
C ALA A 58 -7.39 14.77 30.42
N LEU A 59 -6.42 13.84 30.34
CA LEU A 59 -6.54 12.39 30.09
C LEU A 59 -6.71 12.01 28.60
N VAL A 60 -6.17 10.90 28.09
CA VAL A 60 -5.86 9.57 28.66
C VAL A 60 -4.65 9.01 27.90
N GLY A 61 -3.77 8.27 28.59
CA GLY A 61 -2.62 7.61 27.99
C GLY A 61 -2.99 6.58 26.93
N VAL A 62 -2.48 6.78 25.72
CA VAL A 62 -2.36 5.75 24.68
C VAL A 62 -0.87 5.60 24.42
N GLY A 63 -0.34 4.42 24.79
CA GLY A 63 0.89 3.81 24.29
C GLY A 63 2.17 4.65 24.28
N ALA A 64 3.15 4.24 25.09
CA ALA A 64 4.54 4.69 25.00
C ALA A 64 5.19 4.48 23.61
N ASN A 65 4.49 3.83 22.68
CA ASN A 65 4.93 3.50 21.31
C ASN A 65 4.57 4.58 20.27
N MET A 66 3.75 5.59 20.61
CA MET A 66 3.54 6.76 19.75
C MET A 66 4.71 7.76 19.78
N THR A 67 5.65 7.58 20.71
CA THR A 67 6.76 8.51 20.94
C THR A 67 7.79 8.50 19.80
N TRP A 68 7.95 7.39 19.08
CA TRP A 68 8.88 7.30 17.95
C TRP A 68 8.33 7.97 16.68
N LEU A 69 7.03 7.75 16.39
CA LEU A 69 6.32 8.39 15.28
C LEU A 69 6.09 9.89 15.51
N MET A 70 5.74 10.30 16.74
CA MET A 70 5.60 11.72 17.08
C MET A 70 6.94 12.45 17.25
N GLY A 71 8.03 11.73 17.53
CA GLY A 71 9.36 12.29 17.68
C GLY A 71 9.95 12.85 16.38
N ARG A 72 9.51 12.33 15.22
CA ARG A 72 9.90 12.83 13.89
C ARG A 72 8.89 13.82 13.30
N ALA A 73 7.58 13.61 13.53
CA ALA A 73 6.56 14.58 13.13
C ALA A 73 6.70 15.94 13.84
N ALA A 74 7.37 16.00 15.00
CA ALA A 74 7.70 17.25 15.68
C ALA A 74 8.98 17.93 15.16
N ALA A 75 9.76 17.28 14.30
CA ALA A 75 11.08 17.76 13.83
C ALA A 75 11.09 18.25 12.38
N GLN A 76 10.01 18.03 11.62
CA GLN A 76 9.87 18.50 10.25
C GLN A 76 8.64 19.41 10.15
N GLU A 77 8.85 20.66 9.72
CA GLU A 77 7.79 21.62 9.41
C GLU A 77 7.04 21.28 8.10
N ASP A 78 7.26 20.09 7.53
CA ASP A 78 6.57 19.58 6.36
C ASP A 78 5.27 18.89 6.77
N VAL A 79 4.22 19.01 5.96
CA VAL A 79 2.95 18.30 6.17
C VAL A 79 3.27 16.79 6.15
N PRO A 80 3.10 16.04 7.27
CA PRO A 80 3.57 14.65 7.40
C PRO A 80 3.13 13.72 6.25
N ASP A 81 1.99 14.04 5.67
CA ASP A 81 1.36 13.30 4.59
C ASP A 81 2.03 13.46 3.21
N ILE A 82 2.77 14.54 2.95
CA ILE A 82 3.52 14.71 1.69
C ILE A 82 4.66 13.68 1.63
N GLY A 83 5.46 13.60 2.70
CA GLY A 83 6.53 12.62 2.80
C GLY A 83 6.00 11.19 2.73
N ALA A 84 4.86 10.93 3.38
CA ALA A 84 4.19 9.63 3.31
C ALA A 84 3.72 9.28 1.88
N ALA A 85 3.15 10.23 1.14
CA ALA A 85 2.73 10.00 -0.25
C ALA A 85 3.93 9.82 -1.19
N GLN A 86 5.01 10.59 -1.02
CA GLN A 86 6.26 10.40 -1.78
C GLN A 86 6.89 9.04 -1.49
N PHE A 87 6.91 8.63 -0.23
CA PHE A 87 7.38 7.32 0.18
C PHE A 87 6.52 6.21 -0.45
N ALA A 88 5.20 6.31 -0.37
CA ALA A 88 4.27 5.35 -0.96
C ALA A 88 4.45 5.24 -2.48
N ALA A 89 4.55 6.37 -3.21
CA ALA A 89 4.86 6.35 -4.63
C ALA A 89 6.17 5.62 -4.95
N GLY A 90 7.21 5.82 -4.12
CA GLY A 90 8.47 5.11 -4.26
C GLY A 90 8.37 3.61 -3.96
N VAL A 91 7.54 3.20 -2.99
CA VAL A 91 7.25 1.79 -2.68
C VAL A 91 6.59 1.11 -3.88
N GLU A 92 5.56 1.73 -4.44
CA GLU A 92 4.85 1.22 -5.62
C GLU A 92 5.78 1.08 -6.84
N LEU A 93 6.63 2.08 -7.08
CA LEU A 93 7.62 2.02 -8.16
C LEU A 93 8.69 0.94 -7.94
N ALA A 94 9.06 0.66 -6.69
CA ALA A 94 9.94 -0.46 -6.38
C ALA A 94 9.25 -1.81 -6.62
N ALA A 95 7.95 -1.91 -6.31
CA ALA A 95 7.17 -3.10 -6.63
C ALA A 95 7.07 -3.33 -8.15
N VAL A 96 6.80 -2.28 -8.94
CA VAL A 96 6.88 -2.32 -10.41
C VAL A 96 8.24 -2.88 -10.85
N GLY A 97 9.35 -2.34 -10.35
CA GLY A 97 10.69 -2.82 -10.68
C GLY A 97 10.94 -4.28 -10.28
N ALA A 98 10.39 -4.73 -9.15
CA ALA A 98 10.49 -6.12 -8.70
C ALA A 98 9.73 -7.09 -9.63
N TYR A 99 8.50 -6.75 -10.03
CA TYR A 99 7.73 -7.55 -11.00
C TYR A 99 8.39 -7.58 -12.38
N GLU A 100 8.92 -6.46 -12.86
CA GLU A 100 9.70 -6.40 -14.11
C GLU A 100 10.95 -7.29 -14.04
N ALA A 101 11.69 -7.21 -12.93
CA ALA A 101 12.87 -8.04 -12.71
C ALA A 101 12.52 -9.53 -12.66
N ALA A 102 11.45 -9.91 -11.95
CA ALA A 102 10.97 -11.29 -11.87
C ALA A 102 10.54 -11.83 -13.24
N ALA A 103 9.80 -11.06 -14.03
CA ALA A 103 9.44 -11.41 -15.40
C ALA A 103 10.69 -11.58 -16.29
N GLY A 104 11.69 -10.71 -16.11
CA GLY A 104 12.97 -10.76 -16.81
C GLY A 104 13.82 -12.01 -16.53
N ARG A 105 13.52 -12.77 -15.46
CA ARG A 105 14.20 -14.04 -15.16
C ARG A 105 13.94 -15.12 -16.20
N GLY A 106 12.84 -15.03 -16.95
CA GLY A 106 12.44 -16.06 -17.92
C GLY A 106 12.08 -17.41 -17.29
N LEU A 107 11.77 -17.42 -15.98
CA LEU A 107 11.37 -18.62 -15.24
C LEU A 107 9.85 -18.81 -15.23
N LEU A 108 9.08 -17.73 -15.41
CA LEU A 108 7.63 -17.72 -15.25
C LEU A 108 6.93 -18.47 -16.39
N ASP A 109 5.94 -19.28 -16.03
CA ASP A 109 5.00 -19.87 -17.00
C ASP A 109 3.93 -18.87 -17.44
N GLU A 110 3.11 -19.25 -18.42
CA GLU A 110 2.07 -18.39 -19.01
C GLU A 110 1.10 -17.83 -17.96
N ALA A 111 0.67 -18.64 -17.00
CA ALA A 111 -0.29 -18.21 -15.98
C ALA A 111 0.35 -17.25 -14.97
N THR A 112 1.60 -17.50 -14.61
CA THR A 112 2.35 -16.61 -13.71
C THR A 112 2.73 -15.30 -14.39
N ILE A 113 3.01 -15.31 -15.69
CA ILE A 113 3.22 -14.08 -16.48
C ILE A 113 1.93 -13.23 -16.48
N ALA A 114 0.77 -13.86 -16.69
CA ALA A 114 -0.50 -13.15 -16.69
C ALA A 114 -0.78 -12.50 -15.33
N LEU A 115 -0.57 -13.23 -14.22
CA LEU A 115 -0.64 -12.68 -12.86
C LEU A 115 0.29 -11.49 -12.68
N ALA A 116 1.59 -11.67 -12.97
CA ALA A 116 2.60 -10.64 -12.78
C ALA A 116 2.30 -9.37 -13.60
N THR A 117 1.73 -9.53 -14.79
CA THR A 117 1.36 -8.40 -15.66
C THR A 117 0.24 -7.57 -15.05
N VAL A 118 -0.78 -8.22 -14.47
CA VAL A 118 -1.92 -7.53 -13.83
C VAL A 118 -1.44 -6.78 -12.59
N PHE A 119 -0.70 -7.44 -11.69
CA PHE A 119 -0.24 -6.82 -10.44
C PHE A 119 0.76 -5.69 -10.70
N LEU A 120 1.67 -5.84 -11.66
CA LEU A 120 2.53 -4.74 -12.13
C LEU A 120 1.72 -3.52 -12.59
N GLY A 121 0.62 -3.74 -13.34
CA GLY A 121 -0.27 -2.68 -13.77
C GLY A 121 -0.98 -1.98 -12.60
N HIS A 122 -1.34 -2.72 -11.55
CA HIS A 122 -1.93 -2.18 -10.33
C HIS A 122 -0.94 -1.25 -9.61
N HIS A 123 0.30 -1.69 -9.37
CA HIS A 123 1.33 -0.85 -8.74
C HIS A 123 1.62 0.43 -9.53
N GLN A 124 1.59 0.37 -10.87
CA GLN A 124 1.71 1.58 -11.70
C GLN A 124 0.56 2.56 -11.45
N ALA A 125 -0.67 2.07 -11.33
CA ALA A 125 -1.84 2.89 -11.02
C ALA A 125 -1.78 3.46 -9.60
N HIS A 126 -1.32 2.68 -8.62
CA HIS A 126 -1.10 3.13 -7.24
C HIS A 126 -0.04 4.23 -7.16
N ALA A 127 1.12 4.05 -7.81
CA ALA A 127 2.17 5.07 -7.89
C ALA A 127 1.63 6.38 -8.49
N ALA A 128 0.91 6.29 -9.60
CA ALA A 128 0.28 7.43 -10.26
C ALA A 128 -0.74 8.13 -9.36
N THR A 129 -1.43 7.38 -8.51
CA THR A 129 -2.40 7.91 -7.55
C THR A 129 -1.74 8.75 -6.47
N PHE A 130 -0.68 8.23 -5.85
CA PHE A 130 0.08 8.99 -4.85
C PHE A 130 0.72 10.24 -5.45
N ASN A 131 1.28 10.15 -6.67
CA ASN A 131 1.81 11.31 -7.38
C ASN A 131 0.70 12.31 -7.76
N GLY A 132 -0.50 11.84 -8.12
CA GLY A 132 -1.66 12.69 -8.35
C GLY A 132 -2.07 13.49 -7.10
N LEU A 133 -2.00 12.90 -5.92
CA LEU A 133 -2.23 13.61 -4.65
C LEU A 133 -1.17 14.67 -4.37
N LEU A 134 0.11 14.36 -4.62
CA LEU A 134 1.22 15.32 -4.50
C LEU A 134 1.03 16.52 -5.42
N SER A 135 0.72 16.26 -6.69
CA SER A 135 0.45 17.29 -7.69
C SER A 135 -0.73 18.19 -7.31
N GLN A 136 -1.81 17.65 -6.73
CA GLN A 136 -2.97 18.43 -6.29
C GLN A 136 -2.64 19.46 -5.21
N VAL A 137 -1.68 19.15 -4.33
CA VAL A 137 -1.23 20.07 -3.26
C VAL A 137 -0.01 20.90 -3.68
N GLY A 138 0.44 20.79 -4.94
CA GLY A 138 1.61 21.50 -5.47
C GLY A 138 2.94 21.00 -4.92
N ALA A 139 2.98 19.78 -4.38
CA ALA A 139 4.20 19.10 -3.97
C ALA A 139 4.90 18.43 -5.16
N GLU A 140 6.19 18.13 -5.00
CA GLU A 140 6.95 17.40 -6.00
C GLU A 140 6.57 15.92 -6.01
N GLU A 141 6.22 15.39 -7.17
CA GLU A 141 5.97 13.97 -7.40
C GLU A 141 7.24 13.15 -7.19
N ASN A 142 7.12 11.95 -6.62
CA ASN A 142 8.22 11.00 -6.55
C ASN A 142 8.09 9.96 -7.67
N ASN A 143 8.91 10.12 -8.70
CA ASN A 143 9.01 9.18 -9.83
C ASN A 143 10.24 8.26 -9.73
N THR A 144 10.79 8.11 -8.52
CA THR A 144 11.95 7.24 -8.24
C THR A 144 11.53 6.08 -7.35
N ALA A 145 11.84 4.86 -7.78
CA ALA A 145 11.65 3.67 -6.98
C ALA A 145 12.44 3.75 -5.66
N ASN A 146 11.87 3.23 -4.59
CA ASN A 146 12.54 3.17 -3.29
C ASN A 146 13.79 2.27 -3.39
N GLU A 147 14.98 2.87 -3.23
CA GLU A 147 16.25 2.19 -3.43
C GLU A 147 16.51 1.09 -2.40
N ASP A 148 16.07 1.27 -1.15
CA ASP A 148 16.24 0.27 -0.09
C ASP A 148 15.45 -1.00 -0.40
N LEU A 149 14.23 -0.85 -0.94
CA LEU A 149 13.41 -1.96 -1.42
C LEU A 149 14.07 -2.68 -2.59
N LEU A 150 14.55 -1.95 -3.59
CA LEU A 150 15.25 -2.55 -4.73
C LEU A 150 16.50 -3.31 -4.28
N ALA A 151 17.26 -2.77 -3.32
CA ALA A 151 18.43 -3.41 -2.74
C ALA A 151 18.08 -4.66 -1.92
N GLN A 152 16.92 -4.68 -1.27
CA GLN A 152 16.43 -5.83 -0.52
C GLN A 152 15.95 -6.96 -1.45
N PHE A 153 15.05 -6.66 -2.39
CA PHE A 153 14.39 -7.67 -3.22
C PHE A 153 15.19 -8.07 -4.46
N GLY A 154 15.98 -7.16 -5.03
CA GLY A 154 16.76 -7.40 -6.26
C GLY A 154 17.64 -8.66 -6.20
N PRO A 155 18.52 -8.81 -5.19
CA PRO A 155 19.35 -10.00 -5.04
C PRO A 155 18.53 -11.29 -4.87
N MET A 156 17.42 -11.24 -4.13
CA MET A 156 16.54 -12.39 -3.94
C MET A 156 15.93 -12.86 -5.28
N ILE A 157 15.49 -11.91 -6.11
CA ILE A 157 14.93 -12.20 -7.44
C ILE A 157 16.01 -12.77 -8.37
N GLU A 158 17.23 -12.22 -8.33
CA GLU A 158 18.36 -12.71 -9.13
C GLU A 158 18.78 -14.13 -8.75
N GLU A 159 18.73 -14.47 -7.46
CA GLU A 159 19.08 -15.79 -6.94
C GLU A 159 17.95 -16.82 -7.06
N ALA A 160 16.71 -16.39 -7.29
CA ALA A 160 15.56 -17.28 -7.42
C ALA A 160 15.78 -18.32 -8.54
N ALA A 161 15.57 -19.59 -8.18
CA ALA A 161 15.88 -20.75 -9.02
C ALA A 161 14.66 -21.26 -9.82
N ASP A 162 13.46 -20.94 -9.37
CA ASP A 162 12.20 -21.44 -9.93
C ASP A 162 11.01 -20.50 -9.66
N VAL A 163 9.85 -20.84 -10.20
CA VAL A 163 8.61 -20.06 -10.04
C VAL A 163 8.15 -19.97 -8.58
N PRO A 164 8.12 -21.05 -7.77
CA PRO A 164 7.77 -20.94 -6.36
C PRO A 164 8.66 -19.96 -5.58
N ALA A 165 9.97 -19.94 -5.83
CA ALA A 165 10.86 -18.96 -5.18
C ALA A 165 10.48 -17.51 -5.54
N LEU A 166 10.17 -17.24 -6.82
CA LEU A 166 9.70 -15.91 -7.24
C LEU A 166 8.35 -15.53 -6.64
N LEU A 167 7.41 -16.48 -6.53
CA LEU A 167 6.11 -16.24 -5.91
C LEU A 167 6.23 -15.96 -4.40
N GLU A 168 7.15 -16.62 -3.69
CA GLU A 168 7.39 -16.36 -2.26
C GLU A 168 8.00 -14.96 -2.04
N ILE A 169 8.88 -14.53 -2.95
CA ILE A 169 9.44 -13.18 -2.95
C ILE A 169 8.35 -12.13 -3.19
N ALA A 170 7.52 -12.34 -4.22
CA ALA A 170 6.39 -11.46 -4.50
C ALA A 170 5.41 -11.40 -3.32
N LEU A 171 5.09 -12.55 -2.71
CA LEU A 171 4.22 -12.58 -1.52
C LEU A 171 4.79 -11.73 -0.38
N THR A 172 6.09 -11.86 -0.11
CA THR A 172 6.76 -11.07 0.94
C THR A 172 6.67 -9.58 0.66
N LEU A 173 6.82 -9.18 -0.61
CA LEU A 173 6.67 -7.80 -1.05
C LEU A 173 5.23 -7.28 -0.82
N GLU A 174 4.21 -8.04 -1.23
CA GLU A 174 2.81 -7.63 -1.05
C GLU A 174 2.38 -7.55 0.42
N GLU A 175 2.83 -8.51 1.24
CA GLU A 175 2.59 -8.47 2.69
C GLU A 175 3.24 -7.24 3.34
N ALA A 176 4.43 -6.86 2.89
CA ALA A 176 5.12 -5.67 3.34
C ALA A 176 4.37 -4.40 2.91
N ALA A 177 3.94 -4.30 1.65
CA ALA A 177 3.15 -3.18 1.14
C ALA A 177 1.83 -3.02 1.90
N ALA A 178 1.05 -4.10 2.04
CA ALA A 178 -0.20 -4.11 2.80
C ALA A 178 0.00 -3.70 4.27
N SER A 179 1.08 -4.18 4.90
CA SER A 179 1.41 -3.82 6.29
C SER A 179 1.85 -2.36 6.43
N THR A 180 2.60 -1.83 5.46
CA THR A 180 2.99 -0.42 5.39
C THR A 180 1.78 0.49 5.25
N TYR A 181 0.83 0.15 4.39
CA TYR A 181 -0.41 0.90 4.22
C TYR A 181 -1.32 0.81 5.43
N TYR A 182 -1.37 -0.35 6.09
CA TYR A 182 -2.07 -0.49 7.36
C TYR A 182 -1.46 0.41 8.45
N ALA A 183 -0.12 0.48 8.55
CA ALA A 183 0.56 1.39 9.48
C ALA A 183 0.32 2.87 9.14
N ALA A 184 0.33 3.22 7.85
CA ALA A 184 0.11 4.58 7.37
C ALA A 184 -1.25 5.14 7.79
N LEU A 185 -2.32 4.33 7.76
CA LEU A 185 -3.65 4.74 8.24
C LEU A 185 -3.65 5.21 9.71
N GLY A 186 -2.70 4.74 10.53
CA GLY A 186 -2.57 5.15 11.92
C GLY A 186 -1.93 6.53 12.13
N VAL A 187 -1.28 7.09 11.10
CA VAL A 187 -0.46 8.32 11.22
C VAL A 187 -0.83 9.43 10.24
N LEU A 188 -1.52 9.10 9.13
CA LEU A 188 -1.97 10.08 8.14
C LEU A 188 -2.96 11.08 8.75
N THR A 189 -2.86 12.34 8.31
CA THR A 189 -3.64 13.46 8.85
C THR A 189 -4.51 14.16 7.81
N LEU A 190 -4.21 13.98 6.53
CA LEU A 190 -4.95 14.44 5.37
C LEU A 190 -5.97 13.37 4.96
N PRO A 191 -7.27 13.73 4.87
CA PRO A 191 -8.32 12.82 4.44
C PRO A 191 -8.04 12.15 3.09
N ASP A 192 -7.48 12.88 2.13
CA ASP A 192 -7.21 12.37 0.77
C ASP A 192 -6.15 11.26 0.76
N ALA A 193 -5.06 11.47 1.52
CA ALA A 193 -4.01 10.47 1.65
C ALA A 193 -4.53 9.23 2.39
N ALA A 194 -5.32 9.43 3.46
CA ALA A 194 -5.94 8.32 4.18
C ALA A 194 -6.93 7.55 3.30
N LEU A 195 -7.70 8.24 2.45
CA LEU A 195 -8.64 7.61 1.52
C LEU A 195 -7.91 6.79 0.45
N ALA A 196 -6.88 7.34 -0.19
CA ALA A 196 -6.10 6.61 -1.19
C ALA A 196 -5.46 5.34 -0.58
N VAL A 197 -4.86 5.45 0.61
CA VAL A 197 -4.32 4.29 1.33
C VAL A 197 -5.42 3.29 1.69
N ALA A 198 -6.61 3.75 2.10
CA ALA A 198 -7.73 2.87 2.43
C ALA A 198 -8.31 2.12 1.22
N GLN A 199 -8.15 2.64 0.01
CA GLN A 199 -8.53 1.95 -1.22
C GLN A 199 -7.46 1.00 -1.75
N ILE A 200 -6.18 1.37 -1.61
CA ILE A 200 -5.04 0.57 -2.09
C ILE A 200 -4.77 -0.63 -1.17
N LEU A 201 -4.83 -0.45 0.15
CA LEU A 201 -4.52 -1.50 1.13
C LEU A 201 -5.27 -2.83 0.90
N PRO A 202 -6.60 -2.84 0.66
CA PRO A 202 -7.32 -4.07 0.41
C PRO A 202 -6.88 -4.79 -0.88
N VAL A 203 -6.43 -4.04 -1.89
CA VAL A 203 -5.92 -4.59 -3.15
C VAL A 203 -4.59 -5.31 -2.91
N GLU A 204 -3.63 -4.69 -2.21
CA GLU A 204 -2.34 -5.35 -1.90
C GLU A 204 -2.53 -6.59 -1.02
N ALA A 205 -3.48 -6.52 -0.08
CA ALA A 205 -3.86 -7.68 0.72
C ALA A 205 -4.42 -8.83 -0.13
N GLN A 206 -5.16 -8.52 -1.19
CA GLN A 206 -5.66 -9.50 -2.14
C GLN A 206 -4.52 -10.06 -3.02
N HIS A 207 -3.55 -9.25 -3.46
CA HIS A 207 -2.39 -9.75 -4.18
C HIS A 207 -1.64 -10.79 -3.34
N ALA A 208 -1.35 -10.48 -2.08
CA ALA A 208 -0.76 -11.42 -1.12
C ALA A 208 -1.59 -12.71 -1.00
N THR A 209 -2.92 -12.59 -0.90
CA THR A 209 -3.82 -13.74 -0.79
C THR A 209 -3.77 -14.64 -2.03
N VAL A 210 -3.73 -14.05 -3.23
CA VAL A 210 -3.63 -14.80 -4.49
C VAL A 210 -2.27 -15.50 -4.59
N LEU A 211 -1.18 -14.83 -4.27
CA LEU A 211 0.17 -15.40 -4.29
C LEU A 211 0.32 -16.55 -3.28
N ALA A 212 -0.15 -16.37 -2.04
CA ALA A 212 -0.19 -17.43 -1.03
C ALA A 212 -1.04 -18.62 -1.48
N THR A 213 -2.13 -18.36 -2.20
CA THR A 213 -2.97 -19.42 -2.78
C THR A 213 -2.23 -20.15 -3.92
N ALA A 214 -1.52 -19.43 -4.80
CA ALA A 214 -0.70 -19.99 -5.86
C ALA A 214 0.42 -20.89 -5.32
N LEU A 215 1.01 -20.50 -4.20
CA LEU A 215 2.00 -21.28 -3.44
C LEU A 215 1.39 -22.48 -2.68
N GLY A 216 0.07 -22.65 -2.71
CA GLY A 216 -0.62 -23.73 -2.02
C GLY A 216 -0.59 -23.63 -0.49
N LYS A 217 -0.37 -22.42 0.06
CA LYS A 217 -0.37 -22.18 1.52
C LYS A 217 -1.73 -22.54 2.15
N PRO A 218 -1.75 -23.01 3.41
CA PRO A 218 -3.01 -23.29 4.12
C PRO A 218 -3.80 -21.99 4.30
N ILE A 219 -5.12 -22.10 4.49
CA ILE A 219 -6.01 -20.93 4.54
C ILE A 219 -5.62 -19.92 5.63
N ASP A 220 -5.08 -20.39 6.76
CA ASP A 220 -4.66 -19.55 7.87
C ASP A 220 -3.42 -18.70 7.53
N ASP A 221 -2.65 -19.11 6.51
CA ASP A 221 -1.43 -18.45 6.04
C ASP A 221 -1.67 -17.66 4.74
N ARG A 222 -2.93 -17.44 4.34
CA ARG A 222 -3.26 -16.67 3.11
C ARG A 222 -3.60 -15.21 3.38
N ASN A 223 -3.98 -14.89 4.61
CA ASN A 223 -4.21 -13.50 4.96
C ASN A 223 -2.86 -12.84 5.28
N PRO A 224 -2.60 -11.63 4.75
CA PRO A 224 -1.40 -10.91 5.13
C PRO A 224 -1.42 -10.66 6.65
N PRO A 225 -0.26 -10.76 7.32
CA PRO A 225 -0.25 -10.77 8.77
C PRO A 225 -0.38 -9.36 9.39
N PHE A 226 -0.41 -8.30 8.56
CA PHE A 226 -0.49 -6.89 8.94
C PHE A 226 0.46 -6.53 10.10
N ILE A 227 1.70 -7.01 10.01
CA ILE A 227 2.71 -6.83 11.06
C ILE A 227 3.38 -5.48 10.86
N THR A 228 3.24 -4.60 11.84
CA THR A 228 3.83 -3.25 11.81
C THR A 228 5.27 -3.19 12.35
N GLU A 229 5.84 -4.33 12.79
CA GLU A 229 7.21 -4.47 13.28
C GLU A 229 8.02 -5.40 12.36
N GLY A 230 9.16 -4.94 11.84
CA GLY A 230 10.13 -5.78 11.11
C GLY A 230 9.73 -6.21 9.69
N LEU A 231 8.43 -6.28 9.38
CA LEU A 231 7.89 -6.55 8.03
C LEU A 231 7.33 -5.30 7.33
N ALA A 232 6.81 -4.33 8.09
CA ALA A 232 6.41 -3.04 7.54
C ALA A 232 7.65 -2.24 7.14
N LEU A 233 7.63 -1.72 5.92
CA LEU A 233 8.68 -0.85 5.40
C LEU A 233 8.73 0.42 6.25
N PRO A 234 9.91 0.82 6.75
CA PRO A 234 10.02 1.99 7.59
C PRO A 234 9.56 3.22 6.78
N LEU A 235 8.52 3.89 7.27
CA LEU A 235 8.15 5.22 6.78
C LEU A 235 9.37 6.13 7.05
N GLY A 236 9.98 6.65 5.98
CA GLY A 236 11.22 7.45 6.01
C GLY A 236 11.17 8.64 6.95
#